data_AF-A0A938LP13-F1
#
_entry.id   AF-A0A938LP13-F1
#
_cell.length_a   1.000
_cell.length_b   1.000
_cell.length_c   1.000
_cell.angle_alpha   90.00
_cell.angle_beta   90.00
_cell.angle_gamma   90.00
#
_symmetry.space_group_name_H-M   'P 1'
#
loop_
_entity.id
_entity.type
_entity.pdbx_description
1 polymer ?
#
loop_
_entity_poly.entity_id
_entity_poly.type
_entity_poly.pdbx_seq_one_letter_code
_entity_poly.pdbx_strand_id
1 'polypeptide(L)'
;MKRPRVIAEVVEPGQCRYFRKGQRFPLGGFTPAGLCASAYAVLARDAQTMRYGGTLPWATQGRVLTRCPDPQGALWQLQVEGEAPDAERIEALATSKRGHWDGYQFHPCRGFQGACPFSLVKDPSLVCRMDLAVRASAWW
;
A
#
# COMPACT_ATOMS: atom_id res chain seq x y z
N MET A 1 7.71 -7.17 16.55
CA MET A 1 7.93 -7.51 15.13
C MET A 1 8.38 -6.27 14.37
N LYS A 2 9.49 -6.34 13.62
CA LYS A 2 9.86 -5.28 12.69
C LYS A 2 8.89 -5.32 11.51
N ARG A 3 8.14 -4.25 11.28
CA ARG A 3 7.25 -4.16 10.10
C ARG A 3 8.12 -4.16 8.83
N PRO A 4 7.67 -4.83 7.74
CA PRO A 4 8.36 -4.75 6.45
C PRO A 4 8.47 -3.30 6.01
N ARG A 5 9.61 -2.94 5.43
CA ARG A 5 9.91 -1.58 4.95
C ARG A 5 9.97 -1.62 3.44
N VAL A 6 9.38 -0.64 2.76
CA VAL A 6 9.57 -0.48 1.32
C VAL A 6 10.72 0.48 1.10
N ILE A 7 11.68 0.09 0.26
CA ILE A 7 12.79 0.93 -0.15
C ILE A 7 12.56 1.35 -1.59
N ALA A 8 12.63 2.66 -1.86
CA ALA A 8 12.74 3.20 -3.20
C ALA A 8 14.21 3.44 -3.54
N GLU A 9 14.67 2.89 -4.65
CA GLU A 9 16.01 3.08 -5.18
C GLU A 9 15.98 3.83 -6.52
N VAL A 10 16.88 4.79 -6.70
CA VAL A 10 17.04 5.51 -7.97
C VAL A 10 17.73 4.60 -8.98
N VAL A 11 17.00 4.12 -9.98
CA VAL A 11 17.57 3.34 -11.09
C VAL A 11 18.26 4.27 -12.09
N GLU A 12 17.59 5.37 -12.42
CA GLU A 12 18.11 6.40 -13.32
C GLU A 12 17.68 7.78 -12.80
N PRO A 13 18.59 8.76 -12.66
CA PRO A 13 18.21 10.08 -12.16
C PRO A 13 17.50 10.95 -13.20
N GLY A 14 17.58 10.62 -14.49
CA GLY A 14 17.10 11.48 -15.58
C GLY A 14 17.87 12.80 -15.63
N GLN A 15 17.17 13.91 -15.88
CA GLN A 15 17.72 15.27 -15.79
C GLN A 15 17.65 15.86 -14.37
N CYS A 16 17.11 15.11 -13.41
CA CYS A 16 16.97 15.56 -12.04
C CYS A 16 18.34 15.71 -11.38
N ARG A 17 18.68 16.92 -10.94
CA ARG A 17 19.96 17.20 -10.26
C ARG A 17 19.96 16.83 -8.77
N TYR A 18 18.80 16.52 -8.20
CA TYR A 18 18.65 16.18 -6.78
C TYR A 18 19.07 14.75 -6.45
N PHE A 19 18.88 13.82 -7.40
CA PHE A 19 19.07 12.41 -7.15
C PHE A 19 20.28 11.85 -7.88
N ARG A 20 20.88 10.82 -7.30
CA ARG A 20 21.97 10.05 -7.90
C ARG A 20 21.56 8.60 -8.03
N LYS A 21 22.01 7.93 -9.09
CA LYS A 21 21.79 6.49 -9.30
C LYS A 21 22.26 5.70 -8.06
N GLY A 22 21.44 4.74 -7.64
CA GLY A 22 21.68 3.90 -6.47
C GLY A 22 21.35 4.55 -5.12
N GLN A 23 20.88 5.80 -5.07
CA GLN A 23 20.36 6.35 -3.81
C GLN A 23 19.11 5.61 -3.37
N ARG A 24 18.99 5.38 -2.06
CA ARG A 24 17.95 4.53 -1.45
C ARG A 24 17.21 5.31 -0.38
N PHE A 25 15.88 5.26 -0.41
CA PHE A 25 15.01 5.99 0.50
C PHE A 25 14.00 5.03 1.16
N PRO A 26 13.99 4.91 2.50
CA PRO A 26 13.00 4.10 3.19
C PRO A 26 11.65 4.84 3.23
N LEU A 27 10.61 4.20 2.71
CA LEU A 27 9.26 4.73 2.65
C LEU A 27 8.46 4.26 3.86
N GLY A 28 8.40 5.11 4.88
CA GLY A 28 7.84 4.79 6.21
C GLY A 28 6.44 5.33 6.50
N GLY A 29 5.88 6.19 5.64
CA GLY A 29 4.62 6.92 5.86
C GLY A 29 4.78 8.44 5.90
N PHE A 30 6.01 8.93 6.08
CA PHE A 30 6.39 10.32 5.90
C PHE A 30 7.47 10.45 4.82
N THR A 31 7.59 11.63 4.23
CA THR A 31 8.66 11.96 3.28
C THR A 31 10.03 11.84 3.96
N PRO A 32 10.90 10.91 3.54
CA PRO A 32 12.24 10.78 4.11
C PRO A 32 13.11 12.00 3.75
N ALA A 33 14.08 12.30 4.60
CA ALA A 33 15.05 13.36 4.35
C ALA A 33 15.79 13.11 3.02
N GLY A 34 15.95 14.18 2.22
CA GLY A 34 16.61 14.12 0.92
C GLY A 34 15.71 13.64 -0.23
N LEU A 35 14.47 13.22 0.02
CA LEU A 35 13.48 12.93 -1.00
C LEU A 35 12.55 14.12 -1.20
N CYS A 36 12.37 14.58 -2.44
CA CYS A 36 11.44 15.67 -2.72
C CYS A 36 9.98 15.20 -2.57
N ALA A 37 9.08 16.12 -2.17
CA ALA A 37 7.68 15.80 -1.92
C ALA A 37 6.95 15.24 -3.15
N SER A 38 7.27 15.74 -4.35
CA SER A 38 6.68 15.26 -5.61
C SER A 38 7.06 13.81 -5.92
N ALA A 39 8.32 13.43 -5.71
CA ALA A 39 8.74 12.04 -5.86
C ALA A 39 8.05 11.17 -4.79
N TYR A 40 8.01 11.62 -3.54
CA TYR A 40 7.33 10.89 -2.47
C TYR A 40 5.85 10.63 -2.76
N ALA A 41 5.12 11.61 -3.28
CA ALA A 41 3.69 11.45 -3.58
C ALA A 41 3.40 10.28 -4.55
N VAL A 42 4.25 10.11 -5.56
CA VAL A 42 4.11 8.99 -6.52
C VAL A 42 4.56 7.66 -5.92
N LEU A 43 5.66 7.68 -5.17
CA LEU A 43 6.23 6.47 -4.57
C LEU A 43 5.37 5.92 -3.41
N ALA A 44 4.76 6.80 -2.62
CA ALA A 44 4.06 6.43 -1.39
C ALA A 44 2.84 5.54 -1.65
N ARG A 45 2.10 5.78 -2.74
CA ARG A 45 0.94 4.95 -3.13
C ARG A 45 1.35 3.48 -3.30
N ASP A 46 2.34 3.25 -4.15
CA ASP A 46 2.78 1.89 -4.49
C ASP A 46 3.47 1.24 -3.30
N ALA A 47 4.27 2.01 -2.56
CA ALA A 47 4.92 1.55 -1.34
C ALA A 47 3.92 1.16 -0.26
N GLN A 48 2.79 1.86 -0.13
CA GLN A 48 1.75 1.50 0.84
C GLN A 48 1.13 0.16 0.47
N THR A 49 0.78 -0.06 -0.80
CA THR A 49 0.27 -1.35 -1.28
C THR A 49 1.26 -2.49 -0.98
N MET A 50 2.52 -2.32 -1.35
CA MET A 50 3.57 -3.31 -1.14
C MET A 50 3.82 -3.60 0.35
N ARG A 51 3.80 -2.56 1.20
CA ARG A 51 4.01 -2.68 2.66
C ARG A 51 2.97 -3.58 3.32
N TYR A 52 1.73 -3.58 2.83
CA TYR A 52 0.64 -4.38 3.37
C TYR A 52 0.45 -5.72 2.63
N GLY A 53 1.44 -6.15 1.83
CA GLY A 53 1.41 -7.44 1.13
C GLY A 53 0.60 -7.44 -0.15
N GLY A 54 0.16 -6.28 -0.64
CA GLY A 54 -0.50 -6.16 -1.93
C GLY A 54 0.50 -6.35 -3.08
N THR A 55 0.03 -6.98 -4.16
CA THR A 55 0.80 -7.13 -5.40
C THR A 55 0.22 -6.19 -6.46
N LEU A 56 1.07 -5.34 -7.04
CA LEU A 56 0.67 -4.44 -8.11
C LEU A 56 0.70 -5.18 -9.46
N PRO A 57 -0.27 -4.95 -10.38
CA PRO A 57 -0.34 -5.69 -11.65
C PRO A 57 0.90 -5.57 -12.54
N TRP A 58 1.64 -4.46 -12.41
CA TRP A 58 2.88 -4.18 -13.14
C TRP A 58 4.14 -4.56 -12.36
N ALA A 59 3.99 -5.16 -11.17
CA ALA A 59 5.14 -5.64 -10.41
C ALA A 59 5.75 -6.86 -11.10
N THR A 60 7.08 -6.86 -11.24
CA THR A 60 7.83 -8.00 -11.78
C THR A 60 8.75 -8.52 -10.69
N GLN A 61 8.61 -9.81 -10.32
CA GLN A 61 9.41 -10.45 -9.25
C GLN A 61 9.41 -9.66 -7.93
N GLY A 62 8.25 -9.13 -7.52
CA GLY A 62 8.11 -8.34 -6.28
C GLY A 62 8.73 -6.94 -6.33
N ARG A 63 9.21 -6.50 -7.51
CA ARG A 63 9.74 -5.16 -7.75
C ARG A 63 8.77 -4.34 -8.57
N VAL A 64 8.69 -3.05 -8.27
CA VAL A 64 7.84 -2.10 -8.98
C VAL A 64 8.70 -0.99 -9.54
N LEU A 65 8.62 -0.77 -10.86
CA LEU A 65 9.23 0.38 -11.50
C LEU A 65 8.19 1.50 -11.60
N THR A 66 8.59 2.72 -11.23
CA THR A 66 7.75 3.91 -11.33
C THR A 66 8.59 5.14 -11.61
N ARG A 67 8.01 6.16 -12.23
CA ARG A 67 8.72 7.39 -12.61
C ARG A 67 8.32 8.57 -11.75
N CYS A 68 9.23 9.53 -11.63
CA CYS A 68 8.93 10.88 -11.19
C CYS A 68 7.72 11.45 -11.97
N PRO A 69 6.86 12.28 -11.35
CA PRO A 69 5.81 12.98 -12.09
C PRO A 69 6.37 13.95 -13.15
N ASP A 70 7.63 14.37 -13.01
CA ASP A 70 8.37 15.06 -14.08
C ASP A 70 8.75 14.05 -15.19
N PRO A 71 8.34 14.28 -16.45
CA PRO A 71 8.68 13.41 -17.58
C PRO A 71 10.18 13.16 -17.77
N GLN A 72 11.02 14.12 -17.37
CA GLN A 72 12.48 14.06 -17.46
C GLN A 72 13.13 13.70 -16.10
N GLY A 73 12.31 13.40 -15.09
CA GLY A 73 12.77 13.07 -13.75
C GLY A 73 13.28 11.63 -13.59
N ALA A 74 13.49 11.25 -12.33
CA ALA A 74 14.10 9.96 -11.99
C ALA A 74 13.15 8.77 -12.22
N LEU A 75 13.75 7.64 -12.61
CA LEU A 75 13.15 6.31 -12.59
C LEU A 75 13.51 5.60 -11.28
N TRP A 76 12.51 5.04 -10.63
CA TRP A 76 12.61 4.42 -9.32
C TRP A 76 12.25 2.95 -9.37
N GLN A 77 12.92 2.16 -8.55
CA GLN A 77 12.55 0.78 -8.25
C GLN A 77 12.15 0.68 -6.78
N LEU A 78 10.96 0.16 -6.52
CA LEU A 78 10.51 -0.17 -5.17
C LEU A 78 10.70 -1.66 -4.92
N GLN A 79 11.14 -1.98 -3.71
CA GLN A 79 11.23 -3.34 -3.20
C GLN A 79 10.87 -3.39 -1.72
N VAL A 80 10.26 -4.48 -1.28
CA VAL A 80 10.04 -4.74 0.14
C VAL A 80 11.33 -5.32 0.73
N GLU A 81 11.78 -4.76 1.84
CA GLU A 81 12.87 -5.29 2.67
C GLU A 81 12.36 -5.69 4.05
N GLY A 82 12.88 -6.81 4.53
CA GLY A 82 12.46 -7.46 5.77
C GLY A 82 11.56 -8.67 5.50
N GLU A 83 11.30 -9.44 6.55
CA GLU A 83 10.38 -10.58 6.50
C GLU A 83 8.98 -10.09 6.10
N ALA A 84 8.56 -10.45 4.88
CA ALA A 84 7.15 -10.55 4.59
C ALA A 84 6.53 -11.51 5.62
N PRO A 85 5.31 -11.24 6.12
CA PRO A 85 4.58 -12.29 6.80
C PRO A 85 4.54 -13.51 5.89
N ASP A 86 5.08 -14.62 6.39
CA ASP A 86 5.10 -15.93 5.76
C ASP A 86 3.71 -16.24 5.20
N ALA A 87 3.66 -16.74 3.95
CA ALA A 87 2.39 -17.07 3.30
C ALA A 87 1.56 -18.03 4.17
N GLU A 88 2.25 -18.95 4.87
CA GLU A 88 1.67 -19.81 5.92
C GLU A 88 1.07 -19.02 7.09
N ARG A 89 1.65 -17.91 7.53
CA ARG A 89 1.05 -17.04 8.56
C ARG A 89 -0.12 -16.24 8.05
N ILE A 90 -0.08 -15.76 6.81
CA ILE A 90 -1.21 -15.08 6.19
C ILE A 90 -2.39 -16.05 6.12
N GLU A 91 -2.12 -17.29 5.69
CA GLU A 91 -3.11 -18.37 5.68
C GLU A 91 -3.55 -18.74 7.10
N ALA A 92 -2.62 -18.88 8.06
CA ALA A 92 -2.92 -19.16 9.45
C ALA A 92 -3.78 -18.07 10.09
N LEU A 93 -3.51 -16.78 9.83
CA LEU A 93 -4.32 -15.64 10.28
C LEU A 93 -5.68 -15.60 9.60
N ALA A 94 -5.76 -15.96 8.32
CA ALA A 94 -7.03 -16.11 7.60
C ALA A 94 -7.87 -17.26 8.18
N THR A 95 -7.25 -18.33 8.67
CA THR A 95 -7.94 -19.44 9.35
C THR A 95 -8.20 -19.20 10.85
N SER A 96 -7.39 -18.38 11.54
CA SER A 96 -7.41 -18.30 13.02
C SER A 96 -8.48 -17.41 13.61
N LYS A 97 -9.24 -16.65 12.79
CA LYS A 97 -10.40 -15.89 13.26
C LYS A 97 -11.66 -16.19 12.47
N ARG A 98 -12.12 -17.45 12.53
CA ARG A 98 -13.56 -17.71 12.59
C ARG A 98 -14.07 -17.27 13.97
N GLY A 99 -14.10 -15.96 14.19
CA GLY A 99 -14.73 -15.39 15.37
C GLY A 99 -16.23 -15.45 15.18
N HIS A 100 -16.90 -16.37 15.86
CA HIS A 100 -18.34 -16.32 16.04
C HIS A 100 -18.65 -15.13 16.96
N TRP A 101 -19.09 -14.03 16.37
CA TRP A 101 -19.83 -12.99 17.08
C TRP A 101 -21.30 -13.25 16.77
N ASP A 102 -22.15 -13.30 17.80
CA ASP A 102 -23.57 -13.65 17.68
C ASP A 102 -24.21 -13.02 16.42
N GLY A 103 -24.58 -13.89 15.47
CA GLY A 103 -25.31 -13.54 14.25
C GLY A 103 -24.49 -13.23 12.99
N TYR A 104 -23.16 -13.07 13.03
CA TYR A 104 -22.37 -12.74 11.84
C TYR A 104 -21.17 -13.68 11.62
N GLN A 105 -21.11 -14.31 10.44
CA GLN A 105 -19.97 -15.11 9.99
C GLN A 105 -19.09 -14.29 9.04
N PHE A 106 -17.81 -14.14 9.38
CA PHE A 106 -16.81 -13.56 8.49
C PHE A 106 -16.23 -14.66 7.59
N HIS A 107 -16.32 -14.49 6.26
CA HIS A 107 -15.60 -15.34 5.31
C HIS A 107 -14.39 -14.60 4.72
N PRO A 108 -13.24 -15.28 4.55
CA PRO A 108 -12.09 -14.68 3.88
C PRO A 108 -12.45 -14.32 2.43
N CYS A 109 -12.33 -13.03 2.07
CA CYS A 109 -12.68 -12.54 0.75
C CYS A 109 -11.63 -12.99 -0.28
N ARG A 110 -11.95 -14.02 -1.07
CA ARG A 110 -11.21 -14.38 -2.29
C ARG A 110 -11.85 -13.65 -3.46
N GLY A 111 -11.41 -12.42 -3.73
CA GLY A 111 -11.98 -11.61 -4.80
C GLY A 111 -11.50 -12.02 -6.20
N PHE A 112 -12.42 -12.03 -7.16
CA PHE A 112 -12.17 -11.78 -8.59
C PHE A 112 -13.10 -10.63 -9.00
N GLN A 113 -12.55 -9.56 -9.58
CA GLN A 113 -13.29 -8.38 -10.09
C GLN A 113 -14.17 -7.60 -9.07
N GLY A 114 -13.77 -7.53 -7.79
CA GLY A 114 -14.32 -6.53 -6.87
C GLY A 114 -15.74 -6.78 -6.33
N ALA A 115 -16.38 -7.89 -6.67
CA ALA A 115 -17.66 -8.28 -6.05
C ALA A 115 -17.43 -9.03 -4.73
N CYS A 116 -17.04 -8.32 -3.67
CA CYS A 116 -17.02 -8.92 -2.33
C CYS A 116 -18.45 -8.85 -1.74
N PRO A 117 -19.09 -9.98 -1.37
CA PRO A 117 -20.43 -9.97 -0.77
C PRO A 117 -20.48 -9.28 0.60
N PHE A 118 -19.30 -9.04 1.21
CA PHE A 118 -19.10 -8.27 2.44
C PHE A 118 -18.79 -6.79 2.20
N SER A 119 -19.04 -6.27 0.99
CA SER A 119 -19.05 -4.83 0.81
C SER A 119 -20.12 -4.25 1.74
N LEU A 120 -19.68 -3.62 2.83
CA LEU A 120 -20.52 -2.92 3.82
C LEU A 120 -21.38 -1.82 3.17
N VAL A 121 -21.13 -1.51 1.90
CA VAL A 121 -21.85 -0.54 1.07
C VAL A 121 -23.25 -1.03 0.67
N LYS A 122 -23.63 -2.29 0.95
CA LYS A 122 -24.99 -2.79 0.68
C LYS A 122 -25.99 -2.60 1.82
N ASP A 123 -25.55 -2.19 3.02
CA ASP A 123 -26.44 -1.90 4.14
C ASP A 123 -26.71 -0.38 4.23
N PRO A 124 -27.96 0.08 3.97
CA PRO A 124 -28.31 1.50 3.99
C PRO A 124 -28.02 2.18 5.34
N SER A 125 -28.14 1.43 6.44
CA SER A 125 -27.92 1.97 7.80
C SER A 125 -26.44 2.23 8.07
N LEU A 126 -25.57 1.39 7.50
CA LEU A 126 -24.12 1.47 7.67
C LEU A 126 -23.52 2.53 6.74
N VAL A 127 -24.04 2.64 5.51
CA VAL A 127 -23.75 3.76 4.60
C VAL A 127 -24.15 5.08 5.25
N CYS A 128 -25.32 5.18 5.87
CA CYS A 128 -25.77 6.40 6.54
C CYS A 128 -24.87 6.77 7.74
N ARG A 129 -24.44 5.78 8.55
CA ARG A 129 -23.51 6.00 9.67
C ARG A 129 -22.12 6.40 9.21
N MET A 130 -21.61 5.80 8.14
CA MET A 130 -20.32 6.17 7.55
C MET A 130 -20.39 7.59 6.96
N ASP A 131 -21.47 7.94 6.26
CA ASP A 131 -21.67 9.27 5.70
C ASP A 131 -21.79 10.33 6.81
N LEU A 132 -22.51 10.01 7.90
CA LEU A 132 -22.55 10.83 9.12
C LEU A 132 -21.17 10.98 9.77
N ALA A 133 -20.38 9.90 9.87
CA ALA A 133 -19.04 9.94 10.46
C ALA A 133 -18.06 10.73 9.60
N VAL A 134 -18.14 10.63 8.26
CA VAL A 134 -17.32 11.42 7.33
C VAL A 134 -17.71 12.89 7.42
N ARG A 135 -19.01 13.22 7.43
CA ARG A 135 -19.48 14.60 7.58
C ARG A 135 -19.16 15.19 8.95
N ALA A 136 -19.22 14.38 10.02
CA ALA A 136 -18.86 14.80 11.37
C ALA A 136 -17.33 14.97 11.56
N SER A 137 -16.52 14.25 10.78
CA SER A 137 -15.06 14.39 10.78
C SER A 137 -14.52 15.41 9.76
N ALA A 138 -15.37 15.92 8.86
CA ALA A 138 -15.05 16.94 7.87
C ALA A 138 -14.98 18.39 8.43
N TRP A 139 -14.75 18.54 9.73
CA TRP A 139 -14.44 19.82 10.36
C TRP A 139 -13.03 19.80 10.92
N TRP A 140 -12.03 19.73 10.03
CA TRP A 140 -10.70 20.34 10.13
C TRP A 140 -10.17 20.60 8.73
#